data_AF-A0A944ZIX9-F1
#
_entry.id   AF-A0A944ZIX9-F1
#
_cell.length_a   1.000
_cell.length_b   1.000
_cell.length_c   1.000
_cell.angle_alpha   90.00
_cell.angle_beta   90.00
_cell.angle_gamma   90.00
#
_symmetry.space_group_name_H-M   'P 1'
#
loop_
_entity.id
_entity.type
_entity.pdbx_description
1 polymer ?
#
loop_
_entity_poly.entity_id
_entity_poly.type
_entity_poly.pdbx_seq_one_letter_code
_entity_poly.pdbx_strand_id
1 'polypeptide(L)'
;MLNLRSNLKKQSFVYLRGLEVESLEARCLLAADVFAFQNPVIAMDVTHDSIVTPADALAIVNALNGFDLFDGKVGAYLDTTGDNSVAPNDVIGIINLLNGATNTEEAEFEAQLEFASEYCESNFADIAAGLKPVAQQFIEATNNLVRSNVLRDAALTSFLGYSLDNNAAVIARYRDIEMAVGVIDKEYRQKLQQLGVGLTELVNANYPNDPTAIDEYPDQYDFDPDAFDDIEDVFDELFNEIDGFVGEIELPDYGDVIDNFENVFQTYDDSGFGLDEFVGEFLETDDYDDFVLEGHDFGELLSDIGNIYETGMNLDEFVRDEFGTTAELEPLLQGMLKSTYFGELVFNEFAAIGGETTGSNVILIDGSVVEIDLGDDPDLLASARTYDNTNVLIEGVAELVSGVEIPNRIVIDVTTLVGQQELETLELLLLSDRSSVVSTVLSQFVGILTS
;
A
#
# COMPACT_ATOMS: atom_id res chain seq x y z
N MET A 1 -91.65 -20.47 0.21
CA MET A 1 -90.48 -20.85 -0.62
C MET A 1 -89.42 -19.79 -0.45
N LEU A 2 -88.16 -20.23 -0.38
CA LEU A 2 -86.94 -19.52 0.01
C LEU A 2 -86.81 -18.10 -0.57
N ASN A 3 -86.55 -17.06 0.23
CA ASN A 3 -85.32 -16.65 0.95
C ASN A 3 -84.34 -15.82 0.10
N LEU A 4 -84.09 -14.59 0.58
CA LEU A 4 -83.16 -13.58 0.09
C LEU A 4 -81.68 -14.02 0.18
N ARG A 5 -80.84 -13.23 -0.52
CA ARG A 5 -79.37 -13.01 -0.42
C ARG A 5 -78.58 -13.71 -1.53
N SER A 6 -77.46 -13.21 -2.04
CA SER A 6 -76.80 -11.89 -2.07
C SER A 6 -75.64 -12.03 -3.08
N ASN A 7 -75.22 -10.91 -3.68
CA ASN A 7 -73.95 -10.66 -4.38
C ASN A 7 -72.91 -11.79 -4.47
N LEU A 8 -72.46 -12.12 -5.69
CA LEU A 8 -71.07 -12.53 -5.92
C LEU A 8 -70.59 -11.98 -7.27
N LYS A 9 -69.76 -10.94 -7.18
CA LYS A 9 -68.95 -10.40 -8.28
C LYS A 9 -68.01 -11.50 -8.78
N LYS A 10 -67.84 -11.59 -10.10
CA LYS A 10 -66.83 -12.45 -10.75
C LYS A 10 -65.44 -12.06 -10.23
N GLN A 11 -64.84 -12.90 -9.39
CA GLN A 11 -63.42 -12.90 -9.14
C GLN A 11 -62.74 -13.71 -10.25
N SER A 12 -61.92 -13.04 -11.04
CA SER A 12 -60.91 -13.64 -11.90
C SER A 12 -59.84 -14.29 -11.01
N PHE A 13 -59.76 -15.62 -11.07
CA PHE A 13 -58.67 -16.38 -10.47
C PHE A 13 -57.37 -16.03 -11.22
N VAL A 14 -56.50 -15.26 -10.56
CA VAL A 14 -55.10 -15.15 -10.94
C VAL A 14 -54.42 -16.42 -10.41
N TYR A 15 -53.92 -17.26 -11.31
CA TYR A 15 -53.00 -18.33 -10.95
C TYR A 15 -51.74 -17.66 -10.39
N LEU A 16 -51.58 -17.68 -9.06
CA LEU A 16 -50.27 -17.54 -8.43
C LEU A 16 -49.46 -18.76 -8.88
N ARG A 17 -48.62 -18.58 -9.90
CA ARG A 17 -47.43 -19.42 -10.03
C ARG A 17 -46.68 -19.23 -8.72
N GLY A 18 -46.62 -20.29 -7.91
CA GLY A 18 -45.66 -20.33 -6.81
C GLY A 18 -44.30 -20.05 -7.40
N LEU A 19 -43.58 -19.09 -6.81
CA LEU A 19 -42.13 -19.06 -6.92
C LEU A 19 -41.68 -20.43 -6.40
N GLU A 20 -41.32 -21.31 -7.31
CA GLU A 20 -40.48 -22.45 -6.97
C GLU A 20 -39.19 -21.81 -6.50
N VAL A 21 -39.03 -21.76 -5.18
CA VAL A 21 -37.74 -21.50 -4.55
C VAL A 21 -36.87 -22.67 -4.96
N GLU A 22 -36.24 -22.52 -6.11
CA GLU A 22 -35.03 -23.27 -6.43
C GLU A 22 -34.11 -23.11 -5.23
N SER A 23 -33.73 -24.25 -4.64
CA SER A 23 -32.61 -24.28 -3.70
C SER A 23 -31.48 -23.57 -4.43
N LEU A 24 -31.01 -22.45 -3.88
CA LEU A 24 -29.76 -21.84 -4.26
C LEU A 24 -28.68 -22.90 -4.02
N GLU A 25 -28.48 -23.81 -4.98
CA GLU A 25 -27.15 -24.39 -5.19
C GLU A 25 -26.22 -23.19 -5.24
N ALA A 26 -25.14 -23.25 -4.46
CA ALA A 26 -24.19 -22.17 -4.20
C ALA A 26 -23.83 -21.41 -5.50
N ARG A 27 -24.70 -20.48 -5.88
CA ARG A 27 -24.33 -19.34 -6.69
C ARG A 27 -23.48 -18.57 -5.71
N CYS A 28 -22.16 -18.70 -5.84
CA CYS A 28 -21.19 -17.73 -5.38
C CYS A 28 -21.61 -16.39 -5.99
N LEU A 29 -22.63 -15.78 -5.39
CA LEU A 29 -23.22 -14.50 -5.70
C LEU A 29 -22.34 -13.52 -4.94
N LEU A 30 -21.39 -12.89 -5.63
CA LEU A 30 -20.79 -11.61 -5.21
C LEU A 30 -20.22 -11.56 -3.78
N ALA A 31 -19.90 -12.71 -3.19
CA ALA A 31 -19.38 -12.84 -1.83
C ALA A 31 -18.05 -13.57 -1.91
N ALA A 32 -17.08 -12.87 -2.48
CA ALA A 32 -15.65 -13.08 -2.34
C ALA A 32 -15.05 -11.83 -2.99
N ASP A 33 -15.00 -10.73 -2.23
CA ASP A 33 -13.90 -9.77 -2.39
C ASP A 33 -12.62 -10.60 -2.20
N VAL A 34 -12.15 -11.21 -3.29
CA VAL A 34 -10.77 -11.65 -3.34
C VAL A 34 -10.04 -10.34 -3.53
N PHE A 35 -9.44 -9.83 -2.45
CA PHE A 35 -8.49 -8.73 -2.54
C PHE A 35 -7.44 -9.16 -3.57
N ALA A 36 -7.48 -8.49 -4.71
CA ALA A 36 -6.68 -8.84 -5.86
C ALA A 36 -5.67 -7.71 -6.02
N PHE A 37 -4.44 -7.98 -5.55
CA PHE A 37 -3.34 -7.04 -5.66
C PHE A 37 -2.58 -7.31 -6.95
N GLN A 38 -2.12 -6.24 -7.59
CA GLN A 38 -1.19 -6.32 -8.70
C GLN A 38 0.23 -6.19 -8.17
N ASN A 39 1.22 -6.75 -8.87
CA ASN A 39 2.61 -6.43 -8.59
C ASN A 39 2.92 -5.09 -9.28
N PRO A 40 3.21 -4.00 -8.55
CA PRO A 40 3.36 -2.66 -9.12
C PRO A 40 4.65 -2.50 -9.93
N VAL A 41 5.59 -3.45 -9.83
CA VAL A 41 6.84 -3.44 -10.61
C VAL A 41 6.68 -4.24 -11.89
N ILE A 42 6.26 -5.50 -11.76
CA ILE A 42 6.02 -6.40 -12.90
C ILE A 42 4.68 -7.08 -12.69
N ALA A 43 3.63 -6.53 -13.29
CA ALA A 43 2.25 -7.02 -13.13
C ALA A 43 2.08 -8.53 -13.41
N MET A 44 2.94 -9.13 -14.24
CA MET A 44 2.88 -10.56 -14.59
C MET A 44 3.69 -11.47 -13.66
N ASP A 45 4.53 -10.91 -12.79
CA ASP A 45 5.27 -11.65 -11.75
C ASP A 45 4.40 -11.70 -10.49
N VAL A 46 3.56 -12.73 -10.44
CA VAL A 46 2.55 -12.96 -9.40
C VAL A 46 3.20 -13.43 -8.09
N THR A 47 4.30 -14.19 -8.23
CA THR A 47 5.01 -14.78 -7.08
C THR A 47 6.07 -13.86 -6.49
N HIS A 48 6.38 -12.75 -7.18
CA HIS A 48 7.39 -11.78 -6.79
C HIS A 48 8.77 -12.42 -6.62
N ASP A 49 9.13 -13.34 -7.54
CA ASP A 49 10.45 -13.97 -7.58
C ASP A 49 11.39 -13.31 -8.62
N SER A 50 10.98 -12.14 -9.13
CA SER A 50 11.64 -11.33 -10.15
C SER A 50 11.67 -11.96 -11.54
N ILE A 51 11.02 -13.10 -11.75
CA ILE A 51 11.03 -13.80 -13.04
C ILE A 51 9.62 -14.29 -13.38
N VAL A 52 9.07 -13.83 -14.49
CA VAL A 52 7.81 -14.40 -14.97
C VAL A 52 8.03 -15.83 -15.47
N THR A 53 7.46 -16.81 -14.77
CA THR A 53 7.54 -18.24 -15.07
C THR A 53 6.16 -18.88 -15.17
N PRO A 54 6.05 -20.15 -15.59
CA PRO A 54 4.79 -20.88 -15.50
C PRO A 54 4.24 -21.02 -14.07
N ALA A 55 5.05 -20.75 -13.03
CA ALA A 55 4.59 -20.79 -11.65
C ALA A 55 3.59 -19.66 -11.35
N ASP A 56 3.80 -18.47 -11.92
CA ASP A 56 2.90 -17.31 -11.79
C ASP A 56 1.51 -17.62 -12.33
N ALA A 57 1.46 -18.20 -13.54
CA ALA A 57 0.20 -18.64 -14.14
C ALA A 57 -0.49 -19.73 -13.29
N LEU A 58 0.29 -20.63 -12.68
CA LEU A 58 -0.25 -21.69 -11.84
C LEU A 58 -0.84 -21.15 -10.52
N ALA A 59 -0.23 -20.11 -9.93
CA ALA A 59 -0.72 -19.47 -8.72
C ALA A 59 -2.14 -18.92 -8.91
N ILE A 60 -2.37 -18.17 -10.00
CA ILE A 60 -3.70 -17.65 -10.34
C ILE A 60 -4.70 -18.78 -10.64
N VAL A 61 -4.29 -19.80 -11.40
CA VAL A 61 -5.17 -20.96 -11.69
C VAL A 61 -5.58 -21.68 -10.41
N ASN A 62 -4.68 -21.82 -9.44
CA ASN A 62 -4.99 -22.44 -8.15
C ASN A 62 -6.02 -21.59 -7.38
N ALA A 63 -5.80 -20.28 -7.29
CA ALA A 63 -6.73 -19.35 -6.65
C ALA A 63 -8.13 -19.40 -7.30
N LEU A 64 -8.21 -19.35 -8.63
CA LEU A 64 -9.47 -19.43 -9.39
C LEU A 64 -10.24 -20.75 -9.17
N ASN A 65 -9.53 -21.84 -8.86
CA ASN A 65 -10.14 -23.14 -8.59
C ASN A 65 -10.45 -23.36 -7.10
N GLY A 66 -10.29 -22.34 -6.26
CA GLY A 66 -10.59 -22.40 -4.82
C GLY A 66 -9.59 -23.24 -4.03
N PHE A 67 -8.37 -23.39 -4.53
CA PHE A 67 -7.26 -23.87 -3.71
C PHE A 67 -6.73 -22.69 -2.93
N ASP A 68 -7.21 -22.53 -1.70
CA ASP A 68 -6.61 -21.60 -0.75
C ASP A 68 -5.22 -22.13 -0.37
N LEU A 69 -4.20 -21.46 -0.91
CA LEU A 69 -2.79 -21.77 -0.66
C LEU A 69 -2.18 -20.81 0.37
N PHE A 70 -2.92 -19.78 0.77
CA PHE A 70 -2.37 -18.61 1.48
C PHE A 70 -2.96 -18.45 2.88
N ASP A 71 -3.97 -19.23 3.26
CA ASP A 71 -4.46 -19.35 4.64
C ASP A 71 -4.87 -17.98 5.23
N GLY A 72 -5.65 -17.22 4.46
CA GLY A 72 -6.10 -15.88 4.85
C GLY A 72 -5.06 -14.76 4.68
N LYS A 73 -3.87 -15.04 4.14
CA LYS A 73 -2.85 -14.03 3.82
C LYS A 73 -2.93 -13.53 2.39
N VAL A 74 -2.28 -12.40 2.10
CA VAL A 74 -2.12 -11.85 0.74
C VAL A 74 -1.55 -12.92 -0.19
N GLY A 75 -0.37 -13.46 0.14
CA GLY A 75 0.23 -14.65 -0.47
C GLY A 75 0.72 -14.53 -1.92
N ALA A 76 0.06 -13.75 -2.78
CA ALA A 76 0.45 -13.52 -4.17
C ALA A 76 -0.23 -12.28 -4.79
N TYR A 77 0.38 -11.72 -5.84
CA TYR A 77 -0.18 -10.62 -6.64
C TYR A 77 -1.03 -11.15 -7.80
N LEU A 78 -2.24 -11.58 -7.50
CA LEU A 78 -3.08 -12.36 -8.42
C LEU A 78 -3.71 -11.55 -9.56
N ASP A 79 -3.82 -10.22 -9.44
CA ASP A 79 -4.42 -9.35 -10.45
C ASP A 79 -3.36 -8.79 -11.39
N THR A 80 -3.13 -9.49 -12.49
CA THR A 80 -2.17 -9.01 -13.50
C THR A 80 -2.76 -7.92 -14.40
N THR A 81 -4.09 -7.78 -14.45
CA THR A 81 -4.76 -6.82 -15.34
C THR A 81 -5.05 -5.47 -14.71
N GLY A 82 -4.98 -5.38 -13.38
CA GLY A 82 -5.25 -4.16 -12.60
C GLY A 82 -6.74 -3.81 -12.58
N ASP A 83 -7.63 -4.81 -12.73
CA ASP A 83 -9.09 -4.61 -12.69
C ASP A 83 -9.72 -4.88 -11.31
N ASN A 84 -8.87 -5.07 -10.30
CA ASN A 84 -9.18 -5.41 -8.91
C ASN A 84 -9.98 -6.71 -8.79
N SER A 85 -9.82 -7.64 -9.74
CA SER A 85 -10.50 -8.92 -9.71
C SER A 85 -9.59 -10.05 -10.19
N VAL A 86 -9.68 -11.20 -9.52
CA VAL A 86 -8.97 -12.40 -9.99
C VAL A 86 -9.86 -13.15 -10.97
N ALA A 87 -9.48 -13.16 -12.24
CA ALA A 87 -10.23 -13.77 -13.32
C ALA A 87 -9.32 -14.48 -14.34
N PRO A 88 -9.87 -15.33 -15.22
CA PRO A 88 -9.06 -16.06 -16.20
C PRO A 88 -8.24 -15.17 -17.14
N ASN A 89 -8.63 -13.89 -17.32
CA ASN A 89 -7.85 -12.89 -18.07
C ASN A 89 -6.47 -12.66 -17.44
N ASP A 90 -6.33 -12.75 -16.12
CA ASP A 90 -5.06 -12.51 -15.44
C ASP A 90 -3.99 -13.56 -15.81
N VAL A 91 -4.43 -14.78 -16.12
CA VAL A 91 -3.52 -15.85 -16.57
C VAL A 91 -3.06 -15.63 -18.02
N ILE A 92 -3.87 -14.99 -18.85
CA ILE A 92 -3.62 -14.90 -20.31
C ILE A 92 -2.41 -14.02 -20.60
N GLY A 93 -2.20 -12.94 -19.84
CA GLY A 93 -1.03 -12.06 -19.98
C GLY A 93 0.28 -12.82 -19.84
N ILE A 94 0.41 -13.57 -18.73
CA ILE A 94 1.57 -14.41 -18.43
C ILE A 94 1.82 -15.45 -19.53
N ILE A 95 0.77 -16.16 -19.97
CA ILE A 95 0.90 -17.18 -21.02
C ILE A 95 1.41 -16.56 -22.33
N ASN A 96 0.94 -15.36 -22.69
CA ASN A 96 1.40 -14.69 -23.89
C ASN A 96 2.87 -14.29 -23.78
N LEU A 97 3.29 -13.71 -22.65
CA LEU A 97 4.69 -13.36 -22.38
C LEU A 97 5.60 -14.60 -22.47
N LEU A 98 5.25 -15.70 -21.79
CA LEU A 98 6.01 -16.95 -21.80
C LEU A 98 6.14 -17.60 -23.20
N ASN A 99 5.17 -17.36 -24.08
CA ASN A 99 5.21 -17.85 -25.45
C ASN A 99 5.92 -16.88 -26.42
N GLY A 100 6.58 -15.84 -25.91
CA GLY A 100 7.39 -14.90 -26.69
C GLY A 100 6.56 -13.87 -27.46
N ALA A 101 5.38 -13.50 -26.98
CA ALA A 101 4.55 -12.48 -27.62
C ALA A 101 4.97 -11.03 -27.27
N THR A 102 5.88 -10.85 -26.30
CA THR A 102 6.36 -9.55 -25.82
C THR A 102 7.82 -9.69 -25.39
N ASN A 103 8.71 -8.90 -25.99
CA ASN A 103 10.10 -8.78 -25.57
C ASN A 103 10.16 -7.80 -24.39
N THR A 104 10.76 -8.21 -23.28
CA THR A 104 10.99 -7.37 -22.10
C THR A 104 12.28 -6.59 -22.26
N GLU A 105 12.21 -5.41 -22.90
CA GLU A 105 13.35 -4.52 -23.13
C GLU A 105 13.71 -3.68 -21.88
N GLU A 106 12.76 -3.46 -20.95
CA GLU A 106 12.98 -2.59 -19.76
C GLU A 106 13.85 -3.22 -18.66
N ALA A 107 13.74 -4.53 -18.41
CA ALA A 107 14.55 -5.18 -17.37
C ALA A 107 16.03 -5.34 -17.77
N GLU A 108 16.31 -5.43 -19.08
CA GLU A 108 17.68 -5.47 -19.60
C GLU A 108 18.35 -4.09 -19.47
N PHE A 109 17.56 -3.02 -19.59
CA PHE A 109 18.03 -1.65 -19.49
C PHE A 109 18.55 -1.25 -18.10
N GLU A 110 17.79 -1.52 -17.02
CA GLU A 110 18.24 -1.19 -15.66
C GLU A 110 19.55 -1.91 -15.30
N ALA A 111 19.69 -3.17 -15.71
CA ALA A 111 20.89 -3.96 -15.47
C ALA A 111 22.12 -3.40 -16.22
N GLN A 112 21.94 -2.91 -17.45
CA GLN A 112 23.01 -2.27 -18.21
C GLN A 112 23.41 -0.92 -17.61
N LEU A 113 22.48 -0.14 -17.06
CA LEU A 113 22.78 1.11 -16.37
C LEU A 113 23.53 0.88 -15.06
N GLU A 114 23.14 -0.14 -14.29
CA GLU A 114 23.85 -0.56 -13.09
C GLU A 114 25.30 -0.95 -13.44
N PHE A 115 25.47 -1.80 -14.45
CA PHE A 115 26.80 -2.19 -14.94
C PHE A 115 27.64 -0.98 -15.40
N ALA A 116 27.04 -0.06 -16.15
CA ALA A 116 27.71 1.16 -16.58
C ALA A 116 28.13 2.06 -15.39
N SER A 117 27.28 2.15 -14.37
CA SER A 117 27.58 2.88 -13.12
C SER A 117 28.75 2.26 -12.38
N GLU A 118 28.75 0.94 -12.18
CA GLU A 118 29.85 0.21 -11.56
C GLU A 118 31.18 0.37 -12.34
N TYR A 119 31.09 0.38 -13.67
CA TYR A 119 32.24 0.62 -14.54
C TYR A 119 32.78 2.05 -14.35
N CYS A 120 31.90 3.06 -14.32
CA CYS A 120 32.27 4.45 -14.06
C CYS A 120 32.92 4.62 -12.68
N GLU A 121 32.38 3.98 -11.64
CA GLU A 121 32.97 4.00 -10.29
C GLU A 121 34.37 3.40 -10.28
N SER A 122 34.52 2.21 -10.88
CA SER A 122 35.77 1.44 -10.88
C SER A 122 36.89 2.17 -11.64
N ASN A 123 36.53 2.93 -12.68
CA ASN A 123 37.45 3.62 -13.56
C ASN A 123 37.42 5.15 -13.39
N PHE A 124 36.85 5.65 -12.30
CA PHE A 124 36.61 7.10 -12.08
C PHE A 124 37.89 7.95 -12.13
N ALA A 125 39.04 7.37 -11.82
CA ALA A 125 40.33 8.04 -11.90
C ALA A 125 40.68 8.47 -13.33
N ASP A 126 40.32 7.65 -14.31
CA ASP A 126 40.72 7.74 -15.72
C ASP A 126 39.72 8.54 -16.57
N ILE A 127 38.52 8.82 -16.04
CA ILE A 127 37.53 9.72 -16.65
C ILE A 127 38.14 11.12 -16.88
N ALA A 128 37.85 11.73 -18.03
CA ALA A 128 38.27 13.09 -18.33
C ALA A 128 37.76 14.09 -17.26
N ALA A 129 38.62 15.01 -16.81
CA ALA A 129 38.31 15.91 -15.69
C ALA A 129 37.02 16.74 -15.87
N GLY A 130 36.64 17.05 -17.12
CA GLY A 130 35.39 17.75 -17.44
C GLY A 130 34.13 16.89 -17.28
N LEU A 131 34.24 15.57 -17.43
CA LEU A 131 33.13 14.62 -17.36
C LEU A 131 32.94 14.03 -15.95
N LYS A 132 33.94 14.13 -15.06
CA LYS A 132 33.86 13.62 -13.69
C LYS A 132 32.62 14.08 -12.91
N PRO A 133 32.17 15.35 -12.97
CA PRO A 133 30.96 15.77 -12.27
C PRO A 133 29.70 15.04 -12.76
N VAL A 134 29.60 14.80 -14.07
CA VAL A 134 28.49 14.07 -14.69
C VAL A 134 28.56 12.59 -14.36
N ALA A 135 29.74 11.98 -14.49
CA ALA A 135 29.95 10.60 -14.08
C ALA A 135 29.55 10.40 -12.61
N GLN A 136 29.91 11.34 -11.73
CA GLN A 136 29.52 11.28 -10.33
C GLN A 136 28.00 11.40 -10.14
N GLN A 137 27.32 12.30 -10.86
CA GLN A 137 25.86 12.42 -10.82
C GLN A 137 25.17 11.14 -11.30
N PHE A 138 25.67 10.53 -12.39
CA PHE A 138 25.16 9.27 -12.91
C PHE A 138 25.29 8.14 -11.88
N ILE A 139 26.49 8.01 -11.30
CA ILE A 139 26.78 7.02 -10.25
C ILE A 139 25.84 7.20 -9.05
N GLU A 140 25.70 8.43 -8.55
CA GLU A 140 24.84 8.73 -7.39
C GLU A 140 23.37 8.44 -7.70
N ALA A 141 22.88 8.81 -8.88
CA ALA A 141 21.50 8.54 -9.30
C ALA A 141 21.21 7.03 -9.40
N THR A 142 22.10 6.27 -10.04
CA THR A 142 21.93 4.81 -10.21
C THR A 142 22.07 4.08 -8.87
N ASN A 143 23.01 4.47 -8.00
CA ASN A 143 23.12 3.87 -6.67
C ASN A 143 21.88 4.11 -5.80
N ASN A 144 21.32 5.33 -5.85
CA ASN A 144 20.09 5.64 -5.12
C ASN A 144 18.90 4.83 -5.65
N LEU A 145 18.79 4.67 -6.97
CA LEU A 145 17.79 3.78 -7.58
C LEU A 145 17.93 2.35 -7.06
N VAL A 146 19.12 1.75 -7.17
CA VAL A 146 19.36 0.36 -6.76
C VAL A 146 19.01 0.14 -5.30
N ARG A 147 19.42 1.05 -4.40
CA ARG A 147 19.07 0.96 -2.97
C ARG A 147 17.57 1.11 -2.72
N SER A 148 16.93 2.04 -3.42
CA SER A 148 15.47 2.24 -3.30
C SER A 148 14.69 1.02 -3.81
N ASN A 149 15.15 0.40 -4.90
CA ASN A 149 14.59 -0.85 -5.42
C ASN A 149 14.72 -1.99 -4.40
N VAL A 150 15.86 -2.13 -3.73
CA VAL A 150 16.02 -3.13 -2.65
C VAL A 150 15.02 -2.91 -1.51
N LEU A 151 14.79 -1.67 -1.10
CA LEU A 151 13.83 -1.33 -0.05
C LEU A 151 12.38 -1.63 -0.49
N ARG A 152 12.03 -1.23 -1.71
CA ARG A 152 10.74 -1.53 -2.35
C ARG A 152 10.50 -3.03 -2.44
N ASP A 153 11.48 -3.80 -2.93
CA ASP A 153 11.34 -5.25 -3.12
C ASP A 153 11.24 -5.98 -1.77
N ALA A 154 11.93 -5.49 -0.74
CA ALA A 154 11.76 -5.98 0.63
C ALA A 154 10.33 -5.71 1.14
N ALA A 155 9.79 -4.51 0.90
CA ALA A 155 8.41 -4.17 1.28
C ALA A 155 7.38 -5.03 0.54
N LEU A 156 7.54 -5.23 -0.78
CA LEU A 156 6.69 -6.11 -1.60
C LEU A 156 6.78 -7.58 -1.15
N THR A 157 7.96 -8.04 -0.74
CA THR A 157 8.13 -9.40 -0.22
C THR A 157 7.42 -9.57 1.13
N SER A 158 7.61 -8.63 2.06
CA SER A 158 6.93 -8.64 3.36
C SER A 158 5.41 -8.54 3.21
N PHE A 159 4.93 -7.75 2.24
CA PHE A 159 3.51 -7.56 1.96
C PHE A 159 2.76 -8.86 1.71
N LEU A 160 3.38 -9.83 1.03
CA LEU A 160 2.80 -11.15 0.78
C LEU A 160 2.51 -11.96 2.06
N GLY A 161 3.14 -11.60 3.19
CA GLY A 161 3.01 -12.27 4.47
C GLY A 161 1.86 -11.78 5.35
N TYR A 162 1.28 -10.62 5.04
CA TYR A 162 0.26 -9.96 5.86
C TYR A 162 -1.11 -10.65 5.79
N SER A 163 -1.89 -10.51 6.87
CA SER A 163 -3.23 -11.10 6.98
C SER A 163 -4.26 -10.22 6.28
N LEU A 164 -5.22 -10.85 5.59
CA LEU A 164 -6.36 -10.17 4.99
C LEU A 164 -7.47 -9.84 6.01
N ASP A 165 -7.29 -10.20 7.29
CA ASP A 165 -8.26 -9.92 8.35
C ASP A 165 -8.44 -8.41 8.57
N ASN A 166 -7.36 -7.62 8.47
CA ASN A 166 -7.40 -6.15 8.51
C ASN A 166 -7.19 -5.54 7.13
N ASN A 167 -8.20 -5.69 6.28
CA ASN A 167 -8.10 -5.27 4.89
C ASN A 167 -7.85 -3.75 4.69
N ALA A 168 -8.39 -2.89 5.55
CA ALA A 168 -8.17 -1.44 5.43
C ALA A 168 -6.67 -1.08 5.59
N ALA A 169 -6.00 -1.68 6.59
CA ALA A 169 -4.57 -1.50 6.80
C ALA A 169 -3.73 -2.08 5.66
N VAL A 170 -4.09 -3.27 5.16
CA VAL A 170 -3.40 -3.90 4.02
C VAL A 170 -3.54 -3.06 2.75
N ILE A 171 -4.72 -2.52 2.45
CA ILE A 171 -4.93 -1.64 1.29
C ILE A 171 -4.12 -0.36 1.43
N ALA A 172 -4.14 0.28 2.61
CA ALA A 172 -3.34 1.48 2.87
C ALA A 172 -1.85 1.20 2.64
N ARG A 173 -1.35 0.10 3.19
CA ARG A 173 0.04 -0.32 3.02
C ARG A 173 0.40 -0.60 1.56
N TYR A 174 -0.48 -1.25 0.81
CA TYR A 174 -0.28 -1.49 -0.61
C TYR A 174 -0.19 -0.17 -1.39
N ARG A 175 -1.06 0.80 -1.11
CA ARG A 175 -1.01 2.15 -1.70
C ARG A 175 0.30 2.87 -1.40
N ASP A 176 0.84 2.73 -0.19
CA ASP A 176 2.15 3.30 0.16
C ASP A 176 3.26 2.68 -0.70
N ILE A 177 3.23 1.37 -0.91
CA ILE A 177 4.19 0.71 -1.79
C ILE A 177 4.05 1.20 -3.24
N GLU A 178 2.82 1.33 -3.77
CA GLU A 178 2.57 1.88 -5.11
C GLU A 178 3.07 3.33 -5.25
N MET A 179 2.83 4.17 -4.24
CA MET A 179 3.34 5.54 -4.20
C MET A 179 4.88 5.54 -4.24
N ALA A 180 5.53 4.68 -3.45
CA ALA A 180 6.98 4.57 -3.46
C ALA A 180 7.51 4.13 -4.83
N VAL A 181 6.87 3.15 -5.49
CA VAL A 181 7.24 2.73 -6.86
C VAL A 181 7.19 3.91 -7.82
N GLY A 182 6.10 4.68 -7.81
CA GLY A 182 5.97 5.85 -8.67
C GLY A 182 7.00 6.95 -8.36
N VAL A 183 7.32 7.17 -7.08
CA VAL A 183 8.30 8.18 -6.66
C VAL A 183 9.69 7.79 -7.15
N ILE A 184 10.06 6.51 -6.99
CA ILE A 184 11.32 5.96 -7.46
C ILE A 184 11.46 6.15 -8.97
N ASP A 185 10.46 5.72 -9.75
CA ASP A 185 10.51 5.82 -11.20
C ASP A 185 10.56 7.28 -11.68
N LYS A 186 9.68 8.14 -11.15
CA LYS A 186 9.61 9.55 -11.54
C LYS A 186 10.90 10.29 -11.20
N GLU A 187 11.44 10.11 -9.99
CA GLU A 187 12.68 10.77 -9.57
C GLU A 187 13.86 10.30 -10.40
N TYR A 188 13.98 8.98 -10.60
CA TYR A 188 15.05 8.42 -11.41
C TYR A 188 15.04 8.96 -12.84
N ARG A 189 13.88 9.00 -13.49
CA ARG A 189 13.74 9.57 -14.85
C ARG A 189 14.07 11.06 -14.89
N GLN A 190 13.69 11.83 -13.87
CA GLN A 190 14.06 13.25 -13.78
C GLN A 190 15.57 13.45 -13.64
N LYS A 191 16.24 12.63 -12.82
CA LYS A 191 17.70 12.67 -12.67
C LYS A 191 18.41 12.30 -13.96
N LEU A 192 17.92 11.27 -14.66
CA LEU A 192 18.43 10.91 -15.98
C LEU A 192 18.26 12.06 -16.98
N GLN A 193 17.08 12.70 -17.07
CA GLN A 193 16.88 13.88 -17.92
C GLN A 193 17.83 15.04 -17.61
N GLN A 194 18.05 15.34 -16.33
CA GLN A 194 19.02 16.37 -15.92
C GLN A 194 20.45 16.01 -16.34
N LEU A 195 20.80 14.72 -16.26
CA LEU A 195 22.09 14.19 -16.71
C LEU A 195 22.28 14.40 -18.21
N GLY A 196 21.27 14.08 -19.03
CA GLY A 196 21.31 14.32 -20.49
C GLY A 196 21.53 15.79 -20.83
N VAL A 197 20.83 16.71 -20.18
CA VAL A 197 21.08 18.16 -20.38
C VAL A 197 22.53 18.53 -20.06
N GLY A 198 23.06 18.03 -18.93
CA GLY A 198 24.46 18.25 -18.54
C GLY A 198 25.47 17.65 -19.52
N LEU A 199 25.17 16.47 -20.05
CA LEU A 199 25.95 15.77 -21.07
C LEU A 199 25.99 16.53 -22.37
N THR A 200 24.82 16.89 -22.92
CA THR A 200 24.70 17.75 -24.10
C THR A 200 25.55 19.02 -23.96
N GLU A 201 25.51 19.71 -22.82
CA GLU A 201 26.31 20.93 -22.60
C GLU A 201 27.83 20.65 -22.61
N LEU A 202 28.27 19.54 -22.00
CA LEU A 202 29.68 19.17 -21.87
C LEU A 202 30.27 18.60 -23.15
N VAL A 203 29.51 17.77 -23.87
CA VAL A 203 29.89 17.25 -25.20
C VAL A 203 30.07 18.41 -26.16
N ASN A 204 29.13 19.36 -26.22
CA ASN A 204 29.26 20.56 -27.06
C ASN A 204 30.48 21.43 -26.68
N ALA A 205 30.89 21.44 -25.41
CA ALA A 205 32.03 22.22 -24.94
C ALA A 205 33.40 21.58 -25.26
N ASN A 206 33.48 20.25 -25.23
CA ASN A 206 34.74 19.50 -25.43
C ASN A 206 34.91 18.98 -26.87
N TYR A 207 33.79 18.69 -27.55
CA TYR A 207 33.72 18.10 -28.88
C TYR A 207 32.67 18.84 -29.73
N PRO A 208 32.97 20.06 -30.24
CA PRO A 208 32.02 20.82 -31.02
C PRO A 208 31.61 20.05 -32.28
N ASN A 209 30.31 19.75 -32.41
CA ASN A 209 29.74 18.91 -33.46
C ASN A 209 30.30 19.24 -34.87
N ASP A 210 30.70 18.22 -35.62
CA ASP A 210 30.81 18.32 -37.07
C ASP A 210 29.38 18.40 -37.63
N PRO A 211 28.97 19.52 -38.26
CA PRO A 211 27.59 19.70 -38.75
C PRO A 211 27.20 18.75 -39.89
N THR A 212 28.03 17.76 -40.23
CA THR A 212 27.76 16.72 -41.22
C THR A 212 27.59 15.32 -40.63
N ALA A 213 27.81 15.13 -39.32
CA ALA A 213 27.46 13.88 -38.64
C ALA A 213 25.94 13.76 -38.57
N ILE A 214 25.42 12.64 -39.08
CA ILE A 214 24.06 12.22 -38.80
C ILE A 214 24.20 11.42 -37.52
N ASP A 215 23.70 11.94 -36.40
CA ASP A 215 23.56 11.16 -35.17
C ASP A 215 22.50 10.09 -35.45
N GLU A 216 22.94 8.90 -35.87
CA GLU A 216 22.14 7.69 -35.71
C GLU A 216 22.18 7.38 -34.21
N TYR A 217 21.21 7.92 -33.49
CA TYR A 217 20.96 7.51 -32.11
C TYR A 217 20.64 6.01 -32.12
N PRO A 218 21.31 5.19 -31.30
CA PRO A 218 21.00 3.78 -31.25
C PRO A 218 19.57 3.59 -30.73
N ASP A 219 18.80 2.72 -31.39
CA ASP A 219 17.42 2.40 -30.99
C ASP A 219 17.36 1.68 -29.62
N GLN A 220 18.50 1.23 -29.08
CA GLN A 220 18.63 0.48 -27.82
C GLN A 220 19.96 0.83 -27.12
N TYR A 221 19.95 0.92 -25.79
CA TYR A 221 21.16 1.02 -24.95
C TYR A 221 21.86 -0.36 -24.91
N ASP A 222 23.17 -0.42 -25.17
CA ASP A 222 23.93 -1.69 -25.20
C ASP A 222 25.41 -1.45 -24.86
N PHE A 223 25.64 -0.91 -23.65
CA PHE A 223 26.98 -0.55 -23.22
C PHE A 223 27.91 -1.78 -23.10
N ASP A 224 28.85 -1.92 -24.04
CA ASP A 224 29.90 -2.94 -24.06
C ASP A 224 31.31 -2.33 -24.01
N PRO A 225 31.94 -2.20 -22.83
CA PRO A 225 33.28 -1.64 -22.70
C PRO A 225 34.37 -2.53 -23.31
N ASP A 226 34.12 -3.83 -23.54
CA ASP A 226 35.09 -4.74 -24.16
C ASP A 226 35.18 -4.54 -25.69
N ALA A 227 34.26 -3.76 -26.28
CA ALA A 227 34.26 -3.44 -27.70
C ALA A 227 35.36 -2.43 -28.10
N PHE A 228 36.01 -1.78 -27.13
CA PHE A 228 36.95 -0.69 -27.35
C PHE A 228 38.36 -1.01 -26.85
N ASP A 229 39.37 -0.53 -27.57
CA ASP A 229 40.78 -0.74 -27.23
C ASP A 229 41.32 0.31 -26.23
N ASP A 230 40.71 1.50 -26.18
CA ASP A 230 41.14 2.64 -25.36
C ASP A 230 39.98 3.14 -24.47
N ILE A 231 40.30 3.49 -23.22
CA ILE A 231 39.29 3.88 -22.21
C ILE A 231 38.61 5.23 -22.48
N GLU A 232 39.26 6.11 -23.25
CA GLU A 232 38.66 7.38 -23.67
C GLU A 232 37.48 7.13 -24.61
N ASP A 233 37.61 6.19 -25.55
CA ASP A 233 36.55 5.81 -26.49
C ASP A 233 35.37 5.14 -25.77
N VAL A 234 35.63 4.34 -24.72
CA VAL A 234 34.59 3.71 -23.88
C VAL A 234 33.69 4.76 -23.23
N PHE A 235 34.28 5.80 -22.64
CA PHE A 235 33.50 6.84 -21.97
C PHE A 235 32.79 7.76 -22.95
N ASP A 236 33.41 8.06 -24.10
CA ASP A 236 32.74 8.83 -25.15
C ASP A 236 31.50 8.08 -25.66
N GLU A 237 31.58 6.76 -25.89
CA GLU A 237 30.41 5.95 -26.28
C GLU A 237 29.34 5.92 -25.19
N LEU A 238 29.73 5.58 -23.95
CA LEU A 238 28.81 5.50 -22.82
C LEU A 238 27.95 6.76 -22.67
N PHE A 239 28.61 7.92 -22.71
CA PHE A 239 27.93 9.19 -22.49
C PHE A 239 27.11 9.64 -23.70
N ASN A 240 27.47 9.23 -24.92
CA ASN A 240 26.62 9.44 -26.10
C ASN A 240 25.37 8.55 -26.06
N GLU A 241 25.51 7.28 -25.67
CA GLU A 241 24.37 6.37 -25.50
C GLU A 241 23.41 6.85 -24.42
N ILE A 242 23.93 7.28 -23.26
CA ILE A 242 23.13 7.88 -22.20
C ILE A 242 22.41 9.15 -22.71
N ASP A 243 23.12 10.09 -23.36
CA ASP A 243 22.52 11.34 -23.85
C ASP A 243 21.39 11.09 -24.87
N GLY A 244 21.64 10.18 -25.82
CA GLY A 244 20.67 9.78 -26.82
C GLY A 244 19.41 9.18 -26.21
N PHE A 245 19.56 8.20 -25.33
CA PHE A 245 18.44 7.54 -24.68
C PHE A 245 17.66 8.49 -23.77
N VAL A 246 18.36 9.27 -22.95
CA VAL A 246 17.76 10.23 -22.02
C VAL A 246 16.89 11.26 -22.76
N GLY A 247 17.30 11.67 -23.96
CA GLY A 247 16.53 12.59 -24.80
C GLY A 247 15.14 12.06 -25.18
N GLU A 248 14.92 10.75 -25.11
CA GLU A 248 13.66 10.09 -25.47
C GLU A 248 12.79 9.73 -24.25
N ILE A 249 13.31 9.85 -23.03
CA ILE A 249 12.57 9.51 -21.81
C ILE A 249 11.41 10.51 -21.62
N GLU A 250 10.18 10.01 -21.63
CA GLU A 250 9.01 10.76 -21.17
C GLU A 250 8.84 10.58 -19.65
N LEU A 251 8.46 11.66 -18.94
CA LEU A 251 8.10 11.57 -17.52
C LEU A 251 6.66 11.07 -17.40
N PRO A 252 6.40 9.96 -16.67
CA PRO A 252 5.04 9.49 -16.47
C PRO A 252 4.22 10.46 -15.61
N ASP A 253 2.92 10.53 -15.89
CA ASP A 253 1.96 11.26 -15.07
C ASP A 253 1.23 10.31 -14.11
N TYR A 254 1.81 10.14 -12.93
CA TYR A 254 1.25 9.30 -11.88
C TYR A 254 0.08 9.95 -11.13
N GLY A 255 -0.05 11.29 -11.17
CA GLY A 255 -1.09 11.98 -10.40
C GLY A 255 -2.51 11.68 -10.85
N ASP A 256 -2.67 11.21 -12.09
CA ASP A 256 -3.95 10.77 -12.66
C ASP A 256 -4.30 9.31 -12.30
N VAL A 257 -3.34 8.53 -11.81
CA VAL A 257 -3.46 7.08 -11.57
C VAL A 257 -3.35 6.72 -10.09
N ILE A 258 -2.49 7.41 -9.35
CA ILE A 258 -2.20 7.17 -7.93
C ILE A 258 -2.62 8.39 -7.12
N ASP A 259 -3.56 8.19 -6.20
CA ASP A 259 -4.05 9.24 -5.32
C ASP A 259 -2.93 9.79 -4.42
N ASN A 260 -2.97 11.10 -4.16
CA ASN A 260 -1.98 11.83 -3.35
C ASN A 260 -0.51 11.77 -3.82
N PHE A 261 -0.22 11.09 -4.93
CA PHE A 261 1.13 10.92 -5.45
C PHE A 261 1.90 12.23 -5.55
N GLU A 262 1.28 13.23 -6.18
CA GLU A 262 1.94 14.51 -6.42
C GLU A 262 2.23 15.27 -5.12
N ASN A 263 1.42 15.07 -4.08
CA ASN A 263 1.71 15.65 -2.76
C ASN A 263 2.92 14.97 -2.12
N VAL A 264 2.98 13.63 -2.13
CA VAL A 264 4.11 12.86 -1.59
C VAL A 264 5.39 13.19 -2.36
N PHE A 265 5.33 13.20 -3.69
CA PHE A 265 6.46 13.57 -4.53
C PHE A 265 6.92 15.02 -4.29
N GLN A 266 6.01 15.96 -4.04
CA GLN A 266 6.38 17.35 -3.69
C GLN A 266 7.01 17.49 -2.31
N THR A 267 6.74 16.56 -1.39
CA THR A 267 7.41 16.55 -0.07
C THR A 267 8.81 15.97 -0.12
N TYR A 268 9.12 15.19 -1.16
CA TYR A 268 10.49 14.76 -1.42
C TYR A 268 11.37 15.97 -1.75
N ASP A 269 12.46 16.11 -1.01
CA ASP A 269 13.46 17.16 -1.19
C ASP A 269 14.84 16.51 -1.30
N ASP A 270 15.35 16.45 -2.53
CA ASP A 270 16.66 15.88 -2.87
C ASP A 270 17.84 16.61 -2.19
N SER A 271 17.59 17.81 -1.65
CA SER A 271 18.58 18.58 -0.90
C SER A 271 18.62 18.22 0.58
N GLY A 272 17.57 17.57 1.09
CA GLY A 272 17.44 17.11 2.46
C GLY A 272 17.88 15.66 2.66
N PHE A 273 17.45 14.78 1.75
CA PHE A 273 17.61 13.32 1.86
C PHE A 273 17.84 12.68 0.48
N GLY A 274 18.58 11.57 0.45
CA GLY A 274 18.66 10.72 -0.75
C GLY A 274 17.31 10.07 -1.05
N LEU A 275 17.07 9.66 -2.30
CA LEU A 275 15.86 8.91 -2.66
C LEU A 275 15.73 7.61 -1.84
N ASP A 276 16.86 6.92 -1.60
CA ASP A 276 16.91 5.71 -0.79
C ASP A 276 16.52 5.94 0.68
N GLU A 277 16.94 7.07 1.25
CA GLU A 277 16.56 7.47 2.61
C GLU A 277 15.08 7.84 2.69
N PHE A 278 14.57 8.64 1.74
CA PHE A 278 13.15 8.98 1.68
C PHE A 278 12.27 7.74 1.53
N VAL A 279 12.58 6.85 0.57
CA VAL A 279 11.84 5.60 0.37
C VAL A 279 11.95 4.69 1.59
N GLY A 280 13.12 4.65 2.22
CA GLY A 280 13.35 3.88 3.44
C GLY A 280 12.46 4.33 4.59
N GLU A 281 12.46 5.62 4.91
CA GLU A 281 11.58 6.19 5.96
C GLU A 281 10.10 6.06 5.59
N PHE A 282 9.76 6.19 4.31
CA PHE A 282 8.38 6.12 3.83
C PHE A 282 7.80 4.71 3.87
N LEU A 283 8.63 3.69 3.60
CA LEU A 283 8.23 2.28 3.62
C LEU A 283 8.54 1.58 4.95
N GLU A 284 9.18 2.24 5.91
CA GLU A 284 9.41 1.66 7.23
C GLU A 284 8.07 1.34 7.91
N THR A 285 7.97 0.16 8.52
CA THR A 285 6.87 -0.20 9.42
C THR A 285 7.36 -0.15 10.86
N ASP A 286 6.54 0.37 11.76
CA ASP A 286 6.79 0.23 13.19
C ASP A 286 6.10 -1.03 13.77
N ASP A 287 6.40 -1.34 15.03
CA ASP A 287 5.88 -2.53 15.71
C ASP A 287 4.33 -2.55 15.74
N TYR A 288 3.69 -1.38 15.67
CA TYR A 288 2.23 -1.28 15.64
C TYR A 288 1.68 -1.45 14.23
N ASP A 289 2.34 -0.88 13.21
CA ASP A 289 1.96 -1.14 11.81
C ASP A 289 1.99 -2.65 11.51
N ASP A 290 3.06 -3.34 11.91
CA ASP A 290 3.17 -4.79 11.74
C ASP A 290 2.08 -5.56 12.50
N PHE A 291 1.78 -5.16 13.75
CA PHE A 291 0.68 -5.76 14.53
C PHE A 291 -0.67 -5.67 13.82
N VAL A 292 -1.00 -4.50 13.28
CA VAL A 292 -2.26 -4.27 12.56
C VAL A 292 -2.27 -5.04 11.23
N LEU A 293 -1.15 -5.09 10.52
CA LEU A 293 -1.00 -5.81 9.25
C LEU A 293 -0.99 -7.34 9.42
N GLU A 294 -0.68 -7.85 10.62
CA GLU A 294 -0.85 -9.25 10.98
C GLU A 294 -2.31 -9.65 11.23
N GLY A 295 -3.23 -8.68 11.18
CA GLY A 295 -4.67 -8.90 11.31
C GLY A 295 -5.21 -8.65 12.71
N HIS A 296 -4.36 -8.19 13.63
CA HIS A 296 -4.80 -7.83 14.97
C HIS A 296 -5.41 -6.44 15.00
N ASP A 297 -6.29 -6.21 15.96
CA ASP A 297 -6.84 -4.89 16.25
C ASP A 297 -6.71 -4.55 17.73
N PHE A 298 -6.81 -3.27 18.03
CA PHE A 298 -6.67 -2.79 19.40
C PHE A 298 -7.78 -3.28 20.32
N GLY A 299 -9.00 -3.46 19.80
CA GLY A 299 -10.15 -3.94 20.57
C GLY A 299 -9.95 -5.37 21.04
N GLU A 300 -9.41 -6.23 20.18
CA GLU A 300 -9.01 -7.60 20.48
C GLU A 300 -7.93 -7.60 21.58
N LEU A 301 -6.87 -6.80 21.42
CA LEU A 301 -5.81 -6.68 22.43
C LEU A 301 -6.37 -6.27 23.80
N LEU A 302 -7.28 -5.29 23.85
CA LEU A 302 -7.91 -4.87 25.10
C LEU A 302 -8.78 -5.97 25.71
N SER A 303 -9.57 -6.64 24.88
CA SER A 303 -10.42 -7.75 25.27
C SER A 303 -9.57 -8.87 25.87
N ASP A 304 -8.46 -9.22 25.23
CA ASP A 304 -7.55 -10.26 25.68
C ASP A 304 -6.87 -9.90 27.00
N ILE A 305 -6.39 -8.66 27.13
CA ILE A 305 -5.88 -8.17 28.42
C ILE A 305 -6.98 -8.19 29.49
N GLY A 306 -8.24 -7.95 29.15
CA GLY A 306 -9.36 -8.15 30.06
C GLY A 306 -9.53 -9.62 30.48
N ASN A 307 -9.47 -10.53 29.51
CA ASN A 307 -9.71 -11.96 29.67
C ASN A 307 -8.60 -12.68 30.45
N ILE A 308 -7.34 -12.21 30.40
CA ILE A 308 -6.26 -12.83 31.20
C ILE A 308 -6.53 -12.78 32.71
N TYR A 309 -7.22 -11.74 33.19
CA TYR A 309 -7.60 -11.63 34.59
C TYR A 309 -8.71 -12.61 34.98
N GLU A 310 -9.57 -12.99 34.03
CA GLU A 310 -10.57 -14.03 34.24
C GLU A 310 -9.95 -15.43 34.28
N THR A 311 -8.91 -15.66 33.48
CA THR A 311 -8.19 -16.94 33.41
C THR A 311 -7.10 -17.10 34.49
N GLY A 312 -6.74 -16.01 35.17
CA GLY A 312 -5.72 -15.99 36.22
C GLY A 312 -4.28 -15.96 35.69
N MET A 313 -4.10 -15.68 34.41
CA MET A 313 -2.80 -15.38 33.79
C MET A 313 -2.35 -13.97 34.21
N ASN A 314 -1.04 -13.77 34.33
CA ASN A 314 -0.48 -12.44 34.61
C ASN A 314 -0.06 -11.76 33.29
N LEU A 315 -0.10 -10.42 33.28
CA LEU A 315 0.19 -9.65 32.07
C LEU A 315 1.60 -9.87 31.50
N ASP A 316 2.59 -10.12 32.36
CA ASP A 316 3.97 -10.45 31.96
C ASP A 316 4.09 -11.78 31.19
N GLU A 317 3.19 -12.73 31.45
CA GLU A 317 3.12 -14.04 30.79
C GLU A 317 2.40 -13.90 29.46
N PHE A 318 1.24 -13.22 29.46
CA PHE A 318 0.50 -12.88 28.23
C PHE A 318 1.38 -12.18 27.20
N VAL A 319 2.07 -11.11 27.60
CA VAL A 319 2.89 -10.32 26.67
C VAL A 319 4.06 -11.13 26.12
N ARG A 320 4.60 -12.09 26.88
CA ARG A 320 5.67 -12.97 26.36
C ARG A 320 5.13 -14.08 25.47
N ASP A 321 3.91 -14.53 25.70
CA ASP A 321 3.29 -15.57 24.89
C ASP A 321 2.83 -15.01 23.53
N GLU A 322 2.22 -13.81 23.52
CA GLU A 322 1.75 -13.15 22.29
C GLU A 322 2.90 -12.46 21.54
N PHE A 323 3.68 -11.62 22.21
CA PHE A 323 4.71 -10.79 21.56
C PHE A 323 6.13 -11.36 21.74
N GLY A 324 6.32 -12.51 22.40
CA GLY A 324 7.65 -13.09 22.65
C GLY A 324 8.48 -12.35 23.72
N THR A 325 8.35 -11.03 23.84
CA THR A 325 9.11 -10.19 24.76
C THR A 325 8.30 -9.03 25.32
N THR A 326 8.57 -8.68 26.58
CA THR A 326 7.98 -7.50 27.23
C THR A 326 8.53 -6.17 26.73
N ALA A 327 9.57 -6.19 25.89
CA ALA A 327 10.21 -4.99 25.35
C ALA A 327 9.42 -4.34 24.20
N GLU A 328 8.65 -5.13 23.45
CA GLU A 328 7.87 -4.70 22.27
C GLU A 328 6.56 -4.01 22.66
N LEU A 329 6.09 -4.20 23.90
CA LEU A 329 4.84 -3.61 24.37
C LEU A 329 4.88 -2.08 24.46
N GLU A 330 6.00 -1.48 24.85
CA GLU A 330 6.08 -0.02 24.97
C GLU A 330 6.03 0.67 23.60
N PRO A 331 6.85 0.29 22.60
CA PRO A 331 6.72 0.79 21.23
C PRO A 331 5.34 0.57 20.64
N LEU A 332 4.78 -0.65 20.76
CA LEU A 332 3.44 -0.98 20.26
C LEU A 332 2.38 -0.01 20.77
N LEU A 333 2.33 0.19 22.09
CA LEU A 333 1.37 1.11 22.71
C LEU A 333 1.63 2.58 22.31
N GLN A 334 2.89 2.97 22.07
CA GLN A 334 3.18 4.32 21.60
C GLN A 334 2.76 4.54 20.14
N GLY A 335 2.95 3.55 19.26
CA GLY A 335 2.48 3.58 17.87
C GLY A 335 0.97 3.72 17.82
N MET A 336 0.27 2.83 18.54
CA MET A 336 -1.18 2.85 18.73
C MET A 336 -1.73 4.19 19.26
N LEU A 337 -1.06 4.83 20.22
CA LEU A 337 -1.52 6.12 20.73
C LEU A 337 -1.45 7.25 19.69
N LYS A 338 -0.63 7.11 18.64
CA LYS A 338 -0.59 8.09 17.55
C LYS A 338 -1.76 7.93 16.58
N SER A 339 -2.30 6.72 16.43
CA SER A 339 -3.39 6.39 15.51
C SER A 339 -4.79 6.45 16.13
N THR A 340 -4.88 6.73 17.44
CA THR A 340 -6.15 6.73 18.18
C THR A 340 -6.69 8.14 18.44
N TYR A 341 -8.01 8.27 18.46
CA TYR A 341 -8.73 9.50 18.74
C TYR A 341 -9.69 9.28 19.91
N PHE A 342 -9.72 10.24 20.85
CA PHE A 342 -10.60 10.20 22.00
C PHE A 342 -11.55 11.40 22.01
N GLY A 343 -12.84 11.12 22.18
CA GLY A 343 -13.86 12.17 22.19
C GLY A 343 -15.28 11.64 22.32
N GLU A 344 -16.26 12.55 22.29
CA GLU A 344 -17.68 12.23 22.37
C GLU A 344 -18.20 11.76 21.01
N LEU A 345 -18.71 10.53 20.95
CA LEU A 345 -19.34 9.98 19.74
C LEU A 345 -20.73 10.57 19.53
N VAL A 346 -20.98 11.04 18.32
CA VAL A 346 -22.30 11.43 17.83
C VAL A 346 -22.66 10.49 16.66
N PHE A 347 -23.47 9.47 16.95
CA PHE A 347 -23.80 8.44 15.97
C PHE A 347 -25.01 8.86 15.10
N ASN A 348 -24.88 8.75 13.77
CA ASN A 348 -25.95 9.04 12.82
C ASN A 348 -26.17 7.87 11.84
N GLU A 349 -27.36 7.27 11.87
CA GLU A 349 -27.73 6.11 11.04
C GLU A 349 -28.23 6.49 9.62
N PHE A 350 -28.19 7.76 9.23
CA PHE A 350 -28.75 8.23 7.96
C PHE A 350 -27.67 8.59 6.93
N ALA A 351 -27.59 7.80 5.86
CA ALA A 351 -26.87 8.16 4.63
C ALA A 351 -27.57 9.34 3.93
N ALA A 352 -26.82 10.37 3.52
CA ALA A 352 -27.43 11.48 2.77
C ALA A 352 -27.88 11.02 1.38
N ILE A 353 -28.92 11.68 0.84
CA ILE A 353 -29.45 11.40 -0.50
C ILE A 353 -28.45 11.93 -1.53
N GLY A 354 -27.42 11.13 -1.80
CA GLY A 354 -26.28 11.49 -2.66
C GLY A 354 -25.10 10.53 -2.59
N GLY A 355 -25.04 9.63 -1.60
CA GLY A 355 -23.90 8.73 -1.39
C GLY A 355 -22.77 9.35 -0.55
N GLU A 356 -22.86 10.65 -0.26
CA GLU A 356 -22.01 11.32 0.71
C GLU A 356 -22.58 11.07 2.12
N THR A 357 -21.86 10.35 2.96
CA THR A 357 -22.20 10.19 4.38
C THR A 357 -22.18 11.57 5.04
N THR A 358 -23.29 12.02 5.61
CA THR A 358 -23.26 13.09 6.63
C THR A 358 -23.00 12.43 7.99
N GLY A 359 -21.92 11.64 8.02
CA GLY A 359 -21.70 10.48 8.88
C GLY A 359 -21.69 10.74 10.37
N SER A 360 -21.51 9.66 11.13
CA SER A 360 -21.21 9.76 12.56
C SER A 360 -19.96 10.61 12.76
N ASN A 361 -19.85 11.29 13.90
CA ASN A 361 -18.71 12.15 14.18
C ASN A 361 -18.18 11.89 15.58
N VAL A 362 -16.90 12.17 15.79
CA VAL A 362 -16.32 12.27 17.13
C VAL A 362 -15.95 13.72 17.40
N ILE A 363 -16.44 14.24 18.52
CA ILE A 363 -16.07 15.56 19.04
C ILE A 363 -14.88 15.35 19.96
N LEU A 364 -13.68 15.73 19.50
CA LEU A 364 -12.45 15.58 20.27
C LEU A 364 -12.45 16.53 21.48
N ILE A 365 -11.60 16.23 22.45
CA ILE A 365 -11.40 17.02 23.68
C ILE A 365 -11.11 18.50 23.39
N ASP A 366 -10.36 18.78 22.32
CA ASP A 366 -10.00 20.15 21.92
C ASP A 366 -11.15 20.91 21.23
N GLY A 367 -12.31 20.25 21.06
CA GLY A 367 -13.51 20.77 20.43
C GLY A 367 -13.51 20.68 18.90
N SER A 368 -12.49 20.08 18.29
CA SER A 368 -12.52 19.72 16.88
C SER A 368 -13.50 18.56 16.63
N VAL A 369 -14.00 18.47 15.40
CA VAL A 369 -14.95 17.45 14.99
C VAL A 369 -14.32 16.65 13.87
N VAL A 370 -14.27 15.35 14.03
CA VAL A 370 -13.78 14.42 13.02
C VAL A 370 -14.94 13.57 12.52
N GLU A 371 -15.08 13.48 11.20
CA GLU A 371 -16.04 12.60 10.54
C GLU A 371 -15.49 11.18 10.57
N ILE A 372 -16.35 10.21 10.86
CA ILE A 372 -15.98 8.81 10.90
C ILE A 372 -16.84 7.99 9.93
N ASP A 373 -16.21 7.02 9.30
CA ASP A 373 -16.87 5.94 8.58
C ASP A 373 -16.80 4.67 9.43
N LEU A 374 -17.93 3.97 9.53
CA LEU A 374 -18.03 2.68 10.24
C LEU A 374 -18.24 1.53 9.24
N GLY A 375 -18.28 1.85 7.94
CA GLY A 375 -18.62 0.92 6.89
C GLY A 375 -19.97 0.23 7.09
N ASP A 376 -20.07 -0.99 6.54
CA ASP A 376 -21.19 -1.91 6.75
C ASP A 376 -20.90 -2.93 7.89
N ASP A 377 -19.93 -2.64 8.75
CA ASP A 377 -19.53 -3.54 9.83
C ASP A 377 -20.63 -3.63 10.92
N PRO A 378 -21.25 -4.80 11.13
CA PRO A 378 -22.36 -4.94 12.05
C PRO A 378 -21.96 -4.72 13.52
N ASP A 379 -20.72 -5.04 13.89
CA ASP A 379 -20.22 -4.95 15.26
C ASP A 379 -19.82 -3.51 15.59
N LEU A 380 -19.12 -2.81 14.68
CA LEU A 380 -18.85 -1.37 14.83
C LEU A 380 -20.15 -0.55 14.87
N LEU A 381 -21.12 -0.86 14.00
CA LEU A 381 -22.43 -0.21 14.02
C LEU A 381 -23.21 -0.51 15.31
N ALA A 382 -23.09 -1.71 15.88
CA ALA A 382 -23.71 -2.06 17.15
C ALA A 382 -23.05 -1.34 18.34
N SER A 383 -21.73 -1.26 18.35
CA SER A 383 -20.94 -0.53 19.34
C SER A 383 -21.24 0.97 19.29
N ALA A 384 -21.25 1.57 18.09
CA ALA A 384 -21.56 2.98 17.90
C ALA A 384 -22.99 3.35 18.39
N ARG A 385 -23.98 2.48 18.18
CA ARG A 385 -25.34 2.65 18.75
C ARG A 385 -25.33 2.58 20.28
N THR A 386 -24.48 1.75 20.86
CA THR A 386 -24.37 1.56 22.31
C THR A 386 -23.70 2.76 22.97
N TYR A 387 -22.70 3.33 22.31
CA TYR A 387 -21.87 4.42 22.82
C TYR A 387 -22.27 5.82 22.34
N ASP A 388 -23.44 5.96 21.72
CA ASP A 388 -23.94 7.25 21.26
C ASP A 388 -24.06 8.28 22.41
N ASN A 389 -23.50 9.48 22.20
CA ASN A 389 -23.34 10.56 23.17
C ASN A 389 -22.52 10.18 24.42
N THR A 390 -21.55 9.28 24.24
CA THR A 390 -20.57 8.94 25.28
C THR A 390 -19.15 9.10 24.73
N ASN A 391 -18.17 9.20 25.63
CA ASN A 391 -16.78 9.23 25.19
C ASN A 391 -16.36 7.84 24.73
N VAL A 392 -15.68 7.81 23.59
CA VAL A 392 -15.12 6.62 22.98
C VAL A 392 -13.67 6.88 22.64
N LEU A 393 -12.90 5.81 22.61
CA LEU A 393 -11.66 5.77 21.86
C LEU A 393 -11.95 5.10 20.53
N ILE A 394 -11.58 5.76 19.44
CA ILE A 394 -11.60 5.18 18.10
C ILE A 394 -10.19 5.02 17.59
N GLU A 395 -9.99 3.98 16.80
CA GLU A 395 -8.81 3.71 16.01
C GLU A 395 -9.27 3.59 14.56
N GLY A 396 -8.46 4.07 13.62
CA GLY A 396 -8.78 3.97 12.22
C GLY A 396 -7.81 4.71 11.32
N VAL A 397 -7.97 4.51 10.02
CA VAL A 397 -7.14 5.14 9.00
C VAL A 397 -7.79 6.44 8.56
N ALA A 398 -7.05 7.54 8.60
CA ALA A 398 -7.54 8.82 8.12
C ALA A 398 -7.44 8.90 6.59
N GLU A 399 -8.58 8.95 5.91
CA GLU A 399 -8.66 9.10 4.46
C GLU A 399 -9.10 10.51 4.05
N LEU A 400 -8.50 11.03 2.98
CA LEU A 400 -8.92 12.27 2.37
C LEU A 400 -10.03 11.99 1.35
N VAL A 401 -11.26 12.31 1.71
CA VAL A 401 -12.42 12.11 0.83
C VAL A 401 -12.74 13.40 0.08
N SER A 402 -12.74 13.31 -1.24
CA SER A 402 -13.14 14.42 -2.11
C SER A 402 -14.65 14.39 -2.35
N GLY A 403 -15.35 15.48 -1.99
CA GLY A 403 -16.81 15.61 -2.13
C GLY A 403 -17.22 16.63 -3.19
N VAL A 404 -18.44 16.50 -3.70
CA VAL A 404 -18.99 17.45 -4.69
C VAL A 404 -19.36 18.79 -4.03
N GLU A 405 -19.83 18.76 -2.77
CA GLU A 405 -20.18 19.97 -2.00
C GLU A 405 -19.06 20.46 -1.07
N ILE A 406 -18.25 19.55 -0.51
CA ILE A 406 -17.07 19.87 0.30
C ILE A 406 -15.85 19.27 -0.41
N PRO A 407 -14.95 20.11 -0.97
CA PRO A 407 -13.93 19.64 -1.89
C PRO A 407 -13.02 18.58 -1.30
N ASN A 408 -12.57 18.77 -0.05
CA ASN A 408 -11.69 17.85 0.68
C ASN A 408 -12.17 17.77 2.13
N ARG A 409 -12.42 16.56 2.64
CA ARG A 409 -12.67 16.30 4.05
C ARG A 409 -11.86 15.09 4.51
N ILE A 410 -11.42 15.10 5.76
CA ILE A 410 -10.76 13.93 6.36
C ILE A 410 -11.84 13.10 7.03
N VAL A 411 -11.94 11.84 6.65
CA VAL A 411 -12.83 10.85 7.25
C VAL A 411 -11.95 9.75 7.83
N ILE A 412 -12.19 9.36 9.08
CA ILE A 412 -11.51 8.19 9.65
C ILE A 412 -12.33 6.95 9.31
N ASP A 413 -11.76 6.02 8.55
CA ASP A 413 -12.30 4.68 8.41
C ASP A 413 -11.97 3.90 9.69
N VAL A 414 -12.99 3.67 10.51
CA VAL A 414 -12.83 3.15 11.87
C VAL A 414 -12.62 1.65 11.82
N THR A 415 -11.53 1.19 12.42
CA THR A 415 -11.23 -0.24 12.61
C THR A 415 -11.69 -0.70 13.99
N THR A 416 -11.51 0.14 15.01
CA THR A 416 -11.84 -0.19 16.39
C THR A 416 -12.61 0.93 17.07
N LEU A 417 -13.64 0.56 17.83
CA LEU A 417 -14.40 1.49 18.66
C LEU A 417 -14.58 0.92 20.08
N VAL A 418 -14.00 1.60 21.07
CA VAL A 418 -13.97 1.18 22.47
C VAL A 418 -14.68 2.20 23.35
N GLY A 419 -15.55 1.75 24.24
CA GLY A 419 -16.27 2.63 25.15
C GLY A 419 -15.41 3.08 26.35
N GLN A 420 -15.63 4.31 26.85
CA GLN A 420 -14.95 4.80 28.06
C GLN A 420 -15.06 3.83 29.25
N GLN A 421 -16.22 3.18 29.43
CA GLN A 421 -16.44 2.28 30.56
C GLN A 421 -15.56 1.01 30.49
N GLU A 422 -15.24 0.53 29.29
CA GLU A 422 -14.35 -0.60 29.09
C GLU A 422 -12.92 -0.20 29.45
N LEU A 423 -12.48 0.97 29.02
CA LEU A 423 -11.17 1.54 29.36
C LEU A 423 -11.00 1.74 30.88
N GLU A 424 -12.01 2.29 31.56
CA GLU A 424 -11.99 2.45 33.02
C GLU A 424 -11.94 1.09 33.75
N THR A 425 -12.63 0.09 33.21
CA THR A 425 -12.61 -1.27 33.78
C THR A 425 -11.22 -1.87 33.64
N LEU A 426 -10.60 -1.71 32.48
CA LEU A 426 -9.24 -2.17 32.23
C LEU A 426 -8.22 -1.46 33.12
N GLU A 427 -8.33 -0.14 33.32
CA GLU A 427 -7.44 0.62 34.21
C GLU A 427 -7.50 0.07 35.65
N LEU A 428 -8.69 -0.28 36.15
CA LEU A 428 -8.87 -0.86 37.47
C LEU A 428 -8.23 -2.24 37.61
N LEU A 429 -8.32 -3.08 36.57
CA LEU A 429 -7.64 -4.38 36.52
C LEU A 429 -6.11 -4.17 36.50
N LEU A 430 -5.67 -3.26 35.62
CA LEU A 430 -4.39 -2.54 35.57
C LEU A 430 -3.71 -2.37 36.93
N LEU A 431 -4.36 -1.56 37.75
CA LEU A 431 -3.87 -1.12 39.06
C LEU A 431 -3.73 -2.26 40.09
N SER A 432 -4.38 -3.39 39.85
CA SER A 432 -4.34 -4.55 40.74
C SER A 432 -3.23 -5.55 40.39
N ASP A 433 -2.69 -5.49 39.17
CA ASP A 433 -1.62 -6.36 38.68
C ASP A 433 -0.24 -5.91 39.20
N ARG A 434 0.66 -6.88 39.40
CA ARG A 434 2.04 -6.72 39.89
C ARG A 434 3.09 -7.00 38.82
N SER A 435 2.66 -7.25 37.58
CA SER A 435 3.52 -7.49 36.42
C SER A 435 4.41 -6.28 36.16
N SER A 436 5.60 -6.53 35.61
CA SER A 436 6.63 -5.51 35.41
C SER A 436 6.22 -4.48 34.35
N VAL A 437 5.39 -4.90 33.39
CA VAL A 437 4.91 -4.06 32.29
C VAL A 437 3.71 -3.16 32.66
N VAL A 438 3.06 -3.40 33.80
CA VAL A 438 1.83 -2.68 34.20
C VAL A 438 2.03 -1.17 34.29
N SER A 439 3.17 -0.71 34.80
CA SER A 439 3.44 0.72 34.87
C SER A 439 3.57 1.36 33.50
N THR A 440 4.11 0.63 32.53
CA THR A 440 4.23 1.07 31.14
C THR A 440 2.84 1.22 30.54
N VAL A 441 2.02 0.15 30.60
CA VAL A 441 0.64 0.16 30.09
C VAL A 441 -0.16 1.30 30.73
N LEU A 442 -0.24 1.37 32.06
CA LEU A 442 -0.99 2.41 32.76
C LEU A 442 -0.52 3.82 32.42
N SER A 443 0.78 4.05 32.21
CA SER A 443 1.26 5.39 31.86
C SER A 443 0.72 5.90 30.52
N GLN A 444 0.46 4.99 29.58
CA GLN A 444 -0.14 5.30 28.28
C GLN A 444 -1.66 5.55 28.41
N PHE A 445 -2.38 4.71 29.16
CA PHE A 445 -3.84 4.85 29.34
C PHE A 445 -4.27 6.05 30.19
N VAL A 446 -3.50 6.41 31.22
CA VAL A 446 -3.80 7.59 32.06
C VAL A 446 -3.78 8.88 31.23
N GLY A 447 -2.95 8.94 30.19
CA GLY A 447 -2.93 10.06 29.24
C GLY A 447 -4.26 10.24 28.50
N ILE A 448 -4.88 9.13 28.08
CA ILE A 448 -6.16 9.10 27.37
C ILE A 448 -7.33 9.49 28.28
N LEU A 449 -7.43 8.90 29.47
CA LEU A 449 -8.61 9.07 30.35
C LEU A 449 -8.63 10.39 31.14
N THR A 450 -7.50 11.12 31.19
CA THR A 450 -7.38 12.39 31.93
C THR A 450 -7.25 13.63 31.05
N SER A 451 -7.17 13.43 29.72
CA SER A 451 -7.31 14.51 28.73
C SER A 451 -8.78 14.75 28.45
#